data_AF-A0A970FG26-F1
#
_entry.id   AF-A0A970FG26-F1
#
_cell.length_a   1.000
_cell.length_b   1.000
_cell.length_c   1.000
_cell.angle_alpha   90.00
_cell.angle_beta   90.00
_cell.angle_gamma   90.00
#
_symmetry.space_group_name_H-M   'P 1'
#
loop_
_entity.id
_entity.type
_entity.pdbx_description
1 polymer ?
#
loop_
_entity_poly.entity_id
_entity_poly.type
_entity_poly.pdbx_seq_one_letter_code
_entity_poly.pdbx_strand_id
1 'polypeptide(L)'
;MTENSDVESLARRVTSMLGRYMQVQENLFKLSFRKVLPIPGLYRPVDYGENQRILKELQAELLETKSDIRRQTPRDRPVSLEDRFLGVLRRYISQMAEAVEKLADICRSLERRSDGGLYGRREYKIDIADLRELQRKHLDTGVILNELVKELELKGADESPDAP
;
A
#
# COMPACT_ATOMS: atom_id res chain seq x y z
N MET A 1 -0.09 -23.94 -17.99
CA MET A 1 0.65 -22.68 -18.23
C MET A 1 -0.19 -21.47 -17.75
N THR A 2 -0.76 -21.52 -16.54
CA THR A 2 -1.75 -20.53 -16.05
C THR A 2 -1.34 -19.85 -14.74
N GLU A 3 -0.60 -20.52 -13.85
CA GLU A 3 -0.23 -19.98 -12.53
C GLU A 3 0.70 -18.76 -12.59
N ASN A 4 1.68 -18.73 -13.51
CA ASN A 4 2.59 -17.57 -13.66
C ASN A 4 1.87 -16.28 -14.10
N SER A 5 0.78 -16.40 -14.88
CA SER A 5 0.02 -15.25 -15.36
C SER A 5 -0.75 -14.57 -14.22
N ASP A 6 -1.29 -15.36 -13.29
CA ASP A 6 -2.12 -14.85 -12.20
C ASP A 6 -1.29 -14.13 -11.14
N VAL A 7 -0.11 -14.67 -10.78
CA VAL A 7 0.81 -14.04 -9.82
C VAL A 7 1.40 -12.74 -10.36
N GLU A 8 1.79 -12.71 -11.63
CA GLU A 8 2.31 -11.49 -12.25
C GLU A 8 1.25 -10.39 -12.33
N SER A 9 0.01 -10.75 -12.68
CA SER A 9 -1.12 -9.82 -12.70
C SER A 9 -1.39 -9.20 -11.31
N LEU A 10 -1.28 -10.02 -10.26
CA LEU A 10 -1.46 -9.61 -8.87
C LEU A 10 -0.33 -8.65 -8.43
N ALA A 11 0.92 -8.95 -8.77
CA ALA A 11 2.06 -8.10 -8.48
C ALA A 11 1.95 -6.72 -9.16
N ARG A 12 1.53 -6.68 -10.43
CA ARG A 12 1.27 -5.44 -11.18
C ARG A 12 0.15 -4.62 -10.54
N ARG A 13 -0.93 -5.27 -10.11
CA ARG A 13 -2.06 -4.63 -9.41
C ARG A 13 -1.61 -4.00 -8.09
N VAL A 14 -0.84 -4.73 -7.27
CA VAL A 14 -0.28 -4.23 -6.01
C VAL A 14 0.68 -3.06 -6.24
N THR A 15 1.52 -3.12 -7.27
CA THR A 15 2.43 -2.03 -7.63
C THR A 15 1.67 -0.76 -8.02
N SER A 16 0.61 -0.90 -8.82
CA SER A 16 -0.26 0.23 -9.18
C SER A 16 -0.95 0.85 -7.96
N MET A 17 -1.43 0.02 -7.03
CA MET A 17 -2.00 0.48 -5.76
C MET A 17 -0.97 1.27 -4.92
N LEU A 18 0.28 0.80 -4.86
CA LEU A 18 1.36 1.49 -4.15
C LEU A 18 1.68 2.86 -4.77
N GLY A 19 1.73 2.94 -6.10
CA GLY A 19 1.94 4.20 -6.81
C GLY A 19 0.89 5.26 -6.47
N ARG A 20 -0.40 4.87 -6.48
CA ARG A 20 -1.50 5.77 -6.10
C ARG A 20 -1.44 6.19 -4.63
N TYR A 21 -1.11 5.26 -3.73
CA TYR A 21 -0.88 5.59 -2.33
C TYR A 21 0.21 6.65 -2.15
N MET A 22 1.38 6.45 -2.77
CA MET A 22 2.49 7.39 -2.71
C MET A 22 2.14 8.75 -3.30
N GLN A 23 1.37 8.79 -4.39
CA GLN A 23 0.89 10.04 -5.00
C GLN A 23 0.03 10.86 -4.02
N VAL A 24 -0.88 10.22 -3.29
CA VAL A 24 -1.70 10.92 -2.28
C VAL A 24 -0.84 11.43 -1.13
N GLN A 25 0.15 10.65 -0.68
CA GLN A 25 1.08 11.10 0.35
C GLN A 25 1.90 12.31 -0.10
N GLU A 26 2.39 12.30 -1.34
CA GLU A 26 3.04 13.47 -1.91
C GLU A 26 2.09 14.66 -1.95
N ASN A 27 0.86 14.49 -2.44
CA ASN A 27 -0.10 15.60 -2.52
C ASN A 27 -0.39 16.22 -1.14
N LEU A 28 -0.58 15.39 -0.10
CA LEU A 28 -0.90 15.85 1.24
C LEU A 28 0.30 16.47 1.98
N PHE A 29 1.50 15.89 1.81
CA PHE A 29 2.66 16.27 2.63
C PHE A 29 3.71 17.13 1.90
N LYS A 30 3.74 17.18 0.57
CA LYS A 30 4.68 18.02 -0.21
C LYS A 30 4.43 19.52 0.01
N LEU A 31 3.21 19.90 0.43
CA LEU A 31 2.91 21.26 0.90
C LEU A 31 3.57 21.62 2.24
N SER A 32 3.88 20.64 3.11
CA SER A 32 4.62 20.91 4.35
C SER A 32 6.08 21.33 4.07
N PHE A 33 6.68 20.89 2.96
CA PHE A 33 8.00 21.35 2.51
C PHE A 33 7.97 22.74 1.85
N ARG A 34 6.85 23.13 1.22
CA ARG A 34 6.70 24.46 0.60
C ARG A 34 6.57 25.61 1.60
N LYS A 35 6.34 25.33 2.90
CA LYS A 35 6.43 26.34 3.97
C LYS A 35 7.85 26.89 4.17
N VAL A 36 8.86 26.21 3.64
CA VAL A 36 10.27 26.65 3.74
C VAL A 36 10.62 27.70 2.66
N LEU A 37 9.88 27.75 1.54
CA LEU A 37 10.09 28.71 0.45
C LEU A 37 8.75 29.11 -0.20
N PRO A 38 8.10 30.20 0.25
CA PRO A 38 6.93 30.74 -0.45
C PRO A 38 7.38 31.41 -1.75
N ILE A 39 7.18 30.74 -2.89
CA ILE A 39 7.25 31.36 -4.22
C ILE A 39 5.85 31.93 -4.52
N PRO A 40 5.68 33.26 -4.63
CA PRO A 40 4.40 33.87 -5.00
C PRO A 40 3.95 33.37 -6.39
N GLY A 41 2.69 32.92 -6.53
CA GLY A 41 2.09 32.53 -7.81
C GLY A 41 2.02 31.02 -8.14
N LEU A 42 2.57 30.13 -7.30
CA LEU A 42 2.59 28.67 -7.50
C LEU A 42 1.79 27.88 -6.45
N TYR A 43 0.89 28.55 -5.73
CA TYR A 43 0.03 27.90 -4.74
C TYR A 43 -1.10 27.14 -5.44
N ARG A 44 -0.97 25.81 -5.52
CA ARG A 44 -2.11 24.92 -5.77
C ARG A 44 -2.67 24.47 -4.42
N PRO A 45 -3.95 24.78 -4.11
CA PRO A 45 -4.63 24.23 -2.93
C PRO A 45 -4.59 22.70 -2.94
N VAL A 46 -4.58 22.07 -1.76
CA VAL A 46 -4.82 20.62 -1.68
C VAL A 46 -6.25 20.37 -2.11
N ASP A 47 -6.45 19.46 -3.05
CA ASP A 47 -7.77 18.91 -3.34
C ASP A 47 -8.02 17.73 -2.38
N TYR A 48 -8.61 18.01 -1.22
CA TYR A 48 -8.91 16.97 -0.24
C TYR A 48 -10.00 16.01 -0.74
N GLY A 49 -10.94 16.49 -1.55
CA GLY A 49 -12.00 15.66 -2.11
C GLY A 49 -11.46 14.61 -3.07
N GLU A 50 -10.57 15.01 -3.99
CA GLU A 50 -9.91 14.08 -4.91
C GLU A 50 -9.04 13.07 -4.17
N ASN A 51 -8.25 13.51 -3.19
CA ASN A 51 -7.43 12.59 -2.39
C ASN A 51 -8.29 11.60 -1.60
N GLN A 52 -9.42 12.03 -1.03
CA GLN A 52 -10.37 11.13 -0.35
C GLN A 52 -10.98 10.11 -1.31
N ARG A 53 -11.35 10.52 -2.53
CA ARG A 53 -11.85 9.60 -3.56
C ARG A 53 -10.82 8.52 -3.88
N ILE A 54 -9.59 8.92 -4.19
CA ILE A 54 -8.49 7.99 -4.49
C ILE A 54 -8.26 7.02 -3.33
N LEU A 55 -8.24 7.50 -2.09
CA LEU A 55 -8.02 6.65 -0.91
C LEU A 55 -9.15 5.65 -0.69
N LYS A 56 -10.41 6.05 -0.95
CA LYS A 56 -11.57 5.16 -0.84
C LYS A 56 -11.56 4.06 -1.91
N GLU A 57 -11.26 4.43 -3.16
CA GLU A 57 -11.09 3.46 -4.25
C GLU A 57 -9.96 2.48 -3.93
N LEU A 58 -8.82 2.99 -3.48
CA LEU A 58 -7.67 2.20 -3.08
C LEU A 58 -8.00 1.22 -1.94
N GLN A 59 -8.74 1.67 -0.92
CA GLN A 59 -9.16 0.81 0.18
C GLN A 59 -10.06 -0.33 -0.31
N ALA A 60 -11.01 -0.04 -1.20
CA ALA A 60 -11.88 -1.06 -1.79
C ALA A 60 -11.08 -2.09 -2.60
N GLU A 61 -10.16 -1.65 -3.44
CA GLU A 61 -9.31 -2.53 -4.25
C GLU A 61 -8.38 -3.40 -3.41
N LEU A 62 -7.82 -2.86 -2.31
CA LEU A 62 -6.99 -3.64 -1.38
C LEU A 62 -7.81 -4.73 -0.68
N LEU A 63 -9.06 -4.43 -0.29
CA LEU A 63 -9.95 -5.42 0.34
C LEU A 63 -10.41 -6.50 -0.64
N GLU A 64 -10.67 -6.14 -1.89
CA GLU A 64 -10.97 -7.08 -2.96
C GLU A 64 -9.78 -8.00 -3.22
N THR A 65 -8.59 -7.43 -3.44
CA THR A 65 -7.35 -8.19 -3.68
C THR A 65 -7.03 -9.14 -2.50
N LYS A 66 -7.23 -8.69 -1.27
CA LYS A 66 -7.10 -9.53 -0.06
C LYS A 66 -8.07 -10.72 -0.09
N SER A 67 -9.28 -10.51 -0.58
CA SER A 67 -10.31 -11.55 -0.69
C SER A 67 -9.98 -12.54 -1.78
N ASP A 68 -9.44 -12.08 -2.91
CA ASP A 68 -9.00 -12.93 -4.03
C ASP A 68 -7.88 -13.87 -3.59
N ILE A 69 -6.84 -13.35 -2.92
CA ILE A 69 -5.74 -14.16 -2.38
C ILE A 69 -6.26 -15.23 -1.41
N ARG A 70 -7.22 -14.88 -0.56
CA ARG A 70 -7.82 -15.83 0.39
C ARG A 70 -8.55 -16.98 -0.32
N ARG A 71 -9.12 -16.76 -1.50
CA ARG A 71 -9.77 -17.81 -2.30
C ARG A 71 -8.77 -18.73 -2.98
N GLN A 72 -7.57 -18.23 -3.28
CA GLN A 72 -6.50 -18.98 -3.94
C GLN A 72 -5.70 -19.87 -2.98
N THR A 73 -5.72 -19.63 -1.67
CA THR A 73 -4.97 -20.45 -0.68
C THR A 73 -5.68 -21.80 -0.42
N PRO A 74 -5.11 -22.95 -0.81
CA PRO A 74 -5.71 -24.26 -0.56
C PRO A 74 -5.61 -24.63 0.92
N ARG A 75 -6.66 -25.23 1.50
CA ARG A 75 -6.72 -25.55 2.95
C ARG A 75 -6.22 -26.95 3.32
N ASP A 76 -6.16 -27.85 2.33
CA ASP A 76 -6.05 -29.29 2.58
C ASP A 76 -4.73 -29.90 2.07
N ARG A 77 -3.70 -29.08 1.82
CA ARG A 77 -2.36 -29.54 1.39
C ARG A 77 -1.25 -29.04 2.33
N PRO A 78 -0.10 -29.75 2.43
CA PRO A 78 1.05 -29.24 3.16
C PRO A 78 1.49 -27.88 2.57
N VAL A 79 1.81 -26.94 3.46
CA VAL A 79 2.11 -25.54 3.12
C VAL A 79 3.29 -25.49 2.15
N SER A 80 3.04 -25.08 0.91
CA SER A 80 4.09 -24.86 -0.08
C SER A 80 4.78 -23.50 0.13
N LEU A 81 5.90 -23.28 -0.56
CA LEU A 81 6.57 -21.97 -0.60
C LEU A 81 5.64 -20.89 -1.19
N GLU A 82 4.83 -21.26 -2.17
CA GLU A 82 3.80 -20.41 -2.78
C GLU A 82 2.70 -20.04 -1.77
N ASP A 83 2.23 -21.01 -0.96
CA ASP A 83 1.23 -20.75 0.08
C ASP A 83 1.78 -19.78 1.15
N ARG A 84 3.08 -19.89 1.48
CA ARG A 84 3.78 -18.94 2.36
C ARG A 84 3.87 -17.55 1.71
N PHE A 85 4.22 -17.46 0.43
CA PHE A 85 4.22 -16.20 -0.33
C PHE A 85 2.85 -15.51 -0.33
N LEU A 86 1.78 -16.24 -0.69
CA LEU A 86 0.42 -15.71 -0.67
C LEU A 86 -0.02 -15.28 0.74
N GLY A 87 0.38 -16.02 1.77
CA GLY A 87 0.13 -15.67 3.17
C GLY A 87 0.78 -14.33 3.56
N VAL A 88 2.05 -14.12 3.21
CA VAL A 88 2.78 -12.87 3.46
C VAL A 88 2.20 -11.73 2.61
N LEU A 89 1.81 -11.99 1.36
CA LEU A 89 1.21 -10.99 0.47
C LEU A 89 -0.12 -10.48 0.99
N ARG A 90 -0.96 -11.40 1.51
CA ARG A 90 -2.21 -11.04 2.18
C ARG A 90 -1.98 -10.17 3.42
N ARG A 91 -0.92 -10.46 4.19
CA ARG A 91 -0.53 -9.65 5.35
C ARG A 91 -0.09 -8.26 4.91
N TYR A 92 0.76 -8.17 3.89
CA TYR A 92 1.22 -6.92 3.30
C TYR A 92 0.05 -6.03 2.88
N ILE A 93 -0.88 -6.58 2.09
CA ILE A 93 -2.09 -5.87 1.62
C ILE A 93 -2.96 -5.42 2.80
N SER A 94 -3.09 -6.23 3.84
CA SER A 94 -3.86 -5.85 5.04
C SER A 94 -3.24 -4.66 5.76
N GLN A 95 -1.92 -4.66 5.97
CA GLN A 95 -1.22 -3.56 6.62
C GLN A 95 -1.21 -2.29 5.75
N MET A 96 -1.15 -2.45 4.42
CA MET A 96 -1.30 -1.34 3.49
C MET A 96 -2.70 -0.73 3.56
N ALA A 97 -3.75 -1.55 3.66
CA ALA A 97 -5.12 -1.07 3.82
C ALA A 97 -5.32 -0.25 5.12
N GLU A 98 -4.73 -0.70 6.23
CA GLU A 98 -4.71 0.06 7.49
C GLU A 98 -4.00 1.42 7.33
N ALA A 99 -2.88 1.44 6.61
CA ALA A 99 -2.15 2.69 6.34
C ALA A 99 -2.92 3.65 5.42
N VAL A 100 -3.67 3.13 4.44
CA VAL A 100 -4.56 3.90 3.55
C VAL A 100 -5.73 4.48 4.34
N GLU A 101 -6.34 3.69 5.22
CA GLU A 101 -7.42 4.13 6.11
C GLU A 101 -6.96 5.28 7.02
N LYS A 102 -5.83 5.11 7.70
CA LYS A 102 -5.27 6.18 8.55
C LYS A 102 -4.93 7.44 7.74
N LEU A 103 -4.46 7.29 6.50
CA LEU A 103 -4.21 8.43 5.62
C LEU A 103 -5.50 9.14 5.21
N ALA A 104 -6.60 8.40 5.02
CA ALA A 104 -7.92 8.96 4.76
C ALA A 104 -8.45 9.74 5.98
N ASP A 105 -8.25 9.23 7.19
CA ASP A 105 -8.58 9.94 8.44
C ASP A 105 -7.83 11.26 8.57
N ILE A 106 -6.53 11.25 8.27
CA ILE A 106 -5.69 12.45 8.26
C ILE A 106 -6.19 13.42 7.19
N CYS A 107 -6.51 12.94 5.99
CA CYS A 107 -7.01 13.75 4.89
C CYS A 107 -8.32 14.46 5.28
N ARG A 108 -9.27 13.74 5.90
CA ARG A 108 -10.53 14.31 6.43
C ARG A 108 -10.29 15.33 7.54
N SER A 109 -9.34 15.07 8.42
CA SER A 109 -9.02 15.97 9.53
C SER A 109 -8.36 17.26 9.03
N LEU A 110 -7.52 17.17 8.00
CA LEU A 110 -6.93 18.32 7.33
C LEU A 110 -7.95 19.15 6.54
N GLU A 111 -8.90 18.51 5.86
CA GLU A 111 -10.04 19.18 5.21
C GLU A 111 -10.88 19.95 6.22
N ARG A 112 -11.30 19.27 7.31
CA ARG A 112 -12.07 19.92 8.38
C ARG A 112 -11.31 21.13 8.95
N ARG A 113 -9.99 21.05 9.05
CA ARG A 113 -9.14 22.17 9.48
C ARG A 113 -9.12 23.32 8.48
N SER A 114 -9.06 23.04 7.18
CA SER A 114 -9.11 24.09 6.16
C SER A 114 -10.45 24.84 6.17
N ASP A 115 -11.53 24.16 6.55
CA ASP A 115 -12.87 24.75 6.68
C ASP A 115 -13.10 25.47 8.02
N GLY A 116 -12.05 25.65 8.83
CA GLY A 116 -12.11 26.36 10.11
C GLY A 116 -12.41 25.48 11.33
N GLY A 117 -12.49 24.15 11.15
CA GLY A 117 -12.67 23.20 12.24
C GLY A 117 -11.41 22.92 13.05
N LEU A 118 -11.57 22.16 14.13
CA LEU A 118 -10.50 21.81 15.06
C LEU A 118 -9.72 20.60 14.56
N TYR A 119 -8.43 20.82 14.28
CA TYR A 119 -7.43 19.77 14.15
C TYR A 119 -6.09 20.30 14.64
N GLY A 120 -5.75 19.93 15.87
CA GLY A 120 -4.65 20.52 16.61
C GLY A 120 -3.28 20.02 16.13
N ARG A 121 -2.22 20.80 16.41
CA ARG A 121 -0.84 20.37 16.15
C ARG A 121 -0.46 19.08 16.89
N ARG A 122 -1.02 18.86 18.09
CA ARG A 122 -0.79 17.65 18.89
C ARG A 122 -1.43 16.43 18.24
N GLU A 123 -2.70 16.53 17.87
CA GLU A 123 -3.45 15.46 17.17
C GLU A 123 -2.77 15.10 15.87
N TYR A 124 -2.42 16.11 15.05
CA TYR A 124 -1.65 15.90 13.83
C TYR A 124 -0.34 15.13 14.05
N LYS A 125 0.42 15.47 15.10
CA LYS A 125 1.67 14.74 15.42
C LYS A 125 1.41 13.27 15.77
N ILE A 126 0.35 12.99 16.52
CA ILE A 126 -0.04 11.62 16.90
C ILE A 126 -0.43 10.85 15.64
N ASP A 127 -1.32 11.41 14.81
CA ASP A 127 -1.77 10.74 13.60
C ASP A 127 -0.63 10.43 12.62
N ILE A 128 0.33 11.34 12.48
CA ILE A 128 1.51 11.12 11.63
C ILE A 128 2.44 10.06 12.24
N ALA A 129 2.56 9.98 13.55
CA ALA A 129 3.34 8.93 14.21
C ALA A 129 2.70 7.55 13.99
N ASP A 130 1.38 7.45 14.19
CA ASP A 130 0.60 6.24 13.95
C ASP A 130 0.71 5.81 12.48
N LEU A 131 0.54 6.74 11.53
CA LEU A 131 0.69 6.47 10.10
C LEU A 131 2.08 5.91 9.79
N ARG A 132 3.15 6.50 10.35
CA ARG A 132 4.52 6.01 10.15
C ARG A 132 4.75 4.62 10.72
N GLU A 133 4.09 4.28 11.83
CA GLU A 133 4.15 2.93 12.39
C GLU A 133 3.48 1.92 11.45
N LEU A 134 2.28 2.23 10.95
CA LEU A 134 1.58 1.41 9.95
C LEU A 134 2.39 1.29 8.66
N GLN A 135 3.08 2.36 8.26
CA GLN A 135 3.97 2.35 7.11
C GLN A 135 5.14 1.40 7.28
N ARG A 136 5.80 1.47 8.43
CA ARG A 136 6.90 0.56 8.76
C ARG A 136 6.46 -0.89 8.71
N LYS A 137 5.30 -1.21 9.30
CA LYS A 137 4.77 -2.58 9.35
C LYS A 137 4.61 -3.21 7.96
N HIS A 138 4.09 -2.48 6.97
CA HIS A 138 3.97 -3.05 5.62
C HIS A 138 5.28 -3.04 4.85
N LEU A 139 6.18 -2.07 5.08
CA LEU A 139 7.53 -2.08 4.50
C LEU A 139 8.33 -3.31 4.96
N ASP A 140 8.30 -3.62 6.26
CA ASP A 140 8.97 -4.79 6.82
C ASP A 140 8.42 -6.09 6.20
N THR A 141 7.10 -6.20 6.05
CA THR A 141 6.49 -7.34 5.34
C THR A 141 6.86 -7.37 3.85
N GLY A 142 7.03 -6.21 3.22
CA GLY A 142 7.51 -6.09 1.84
C GLY A 142 8.92 -6.61 1.64
N VAL A 143 9.81 -6.41 2.62
CA VAL A 143 11.17 -7.01 2.61
C VAL A 143 11.08 -8.54 2.59
N ILE A 144 10.24 -9.12 3.47
CA ILE A 144 10.01 -10.57 3.52
C ILE A 144 9.43 -11.09 2.19
N LEU A 145 8.53 -10.33 1.56
CA LEU A 145 8.01 -10.69 0.23
C LEU A 145 9.12 -10.75 -0.83
N ASN A 146 10.01 -9.77 -0.84
CA ASN A 146 11.12 -9.74 -1.80
C ASN A 146 12.08 -10.92 -1.61
N GLU A 147 12.28 -11.37 -0.37
CA GLU A 147 13.07 -12.58 -0.08
C GLU A 147 12.37 -13.84 -0.63
N LEU A 148 11.06 -13.97 -0.40
CA LEU A 148 10.27 -15.10 -0.91
C LEU A 148 10.20 -15.14 -2.44
N VAL A 149 10.13 -13.99 -3.11
CA VAL A 149 10.21 -13.92 -4.58
C VAL A 149 11.53 -14.49 -5.08
N LYS A 150 12.66 -14.10 -4.47
CA LYS A 150 13.98 -14.65 -4.84
C LYS A 150 14.06 -16.15 -4.63
N GLU A 151 13.50 -16.66 -3.53
CA GLU A 151 13.45 -18.11 -3.26
C GLU A 151 12.61 -18.86 -4.30
N LEU A 152 11.47 -18.27 -4.74
CA LEU A 152 10.62 -18.84 -5.79
C LEU A 152 11.32 -18.85 -7.15
N GLU A 153 12.02 -17.77 -7.52
CA GLU A 153 12.80 -17.68 -8.76
C GLU A 153 13.92 -18.72 -8.81
N LEU A 154 14.66 -18.89 -7.70
CA LEU A 154 15.73 -19.89 -7.61
C LEU A 154 15.19 -21.32 -7.74
N LYS A 155 14.06 -21.63 -7.09
CA LYS A 155 13.45 -22.95 -7.18
C LYS A 155 12.90 -23.26 -8.57
N GLY A 156 12.34 -22.26 -9.27
CA GLY A 156 11.89 -22.41 -10.66
C GLY A 156 13.03 -22.62 -11.65
N ALA A 157 14.23 -22.11 -11.36
CA ALA A 157 15.44 -22.33 -12.17
C ALA A 157 16.01 -23.75 -12.01
N ASP A 158 15.95 -24.33 -10.79
CA ASP A 158 16.42 -25.69 -10.53
C ASP A 158 15.53 -26.80 -11.15
N GLU A 159 14.25 -26.52 -11.40
CA GLU A 159 13.29 -27.46 -12.02
C GLU A 159 13.26 -27.41 -13.56
N SER A 160 14.14 -26.61 -14.19
CA SER A 160 14.36 -26.62 -15.65
C SER A 160 15.62 -27.42 -16.00
N PRO A 161 15.56 -28.76 -16.13
CA PRO A 161 16.70 -29.51 -16.62
C PRO A 161 16.90 -29.18 -18.10
N ASP A 162 18.14 -28.87 -18.47
CA ASP A 162 18.62 -28.82 -19.85
C ASP A 162 17.94 -29.90 -20.70
N ALA A 163 17.21 -29.46 -21.72
CA ALA A 163 16.80 -30.31 -22.82
C ALA A 163 18.03 -30.59 -23.70
N PRO A 164 18.44 -31.86 -23.91
CA PRO A 164 19.32 -32.20 -25.02
C PRO A 164 18.58 -32.10 -26.37
#